data_AF-A0AAW5QMF4-F1
#
_entry.id   AF-A0AAW5QMF4-F1
#
_cell.length_a   1.000
_cell.length_b   1.000
_cell.length_c   1.000
_cell.angle_alpha   90.00
_cell.angle_beta   90.00
_cell.angle_gamma   90.00
#
_symmetry.space_group_name_H-M   'P 1'
#
loop_
_entity.id
_entity.type
_entity.pdbx_description
1 polymer ?
#
loop_
_entity_poly.entity_id
_entity_poly.type
_entity_poly.pdbx_seq_one_letter_code
_entity_poly.pdbx_strand_id
1 'polypeptide(L)'
;MMEVEATHITVGDTYPRLVCELYPGVFVVDGYTGCYSVLRFADRVEPLSHDGDRVFPIKERSAEDAAQMYEGLMHTYAERRELAMISDPEYAETLVWPPKGWKSRVGKR
;
A
#
# COMPACT_ATOMS: atom_id res chain seq x y z
N MET A 1 19.86 -2.45 6.53
CA MET A 1 18.74 -1.62 7.05
C MET A 1 18.65 -0.41 6.15
N MET A 2 17.44 0.02 5.78
CA MET A 2 17.24 1.17 4.91
C MET A 2 16.26 2.17 5.53
N GLU A 3 16.44 3.46 5.27
CA GLU A 3 15.51 4.50 5.72
C GLU A 3 14.45 4.78 4.65
N VAL A 4 13.21 4.98 5.10
CA VAL A 4 12.08 5.30 4.23
C VAL A 4 11.31 6.47 4.77
N GLU A 5 10.77 7.28 3.88
CA GLU A 5 9.91 8.41 4.22
C GLU A 5 8.50 7.93 4.55
N ALA A 6 7.97 8.36 5.69
CA ALA A 6 6.61 8.06 6.09
C ALA A 6 5.63 8.83 5.20
N THR A 7 4.65 8.10 4.65
CA THR A 7 3.59 8.66 3.83
C THR A 7 2.26 8.74 4.59
N HIS A 8 2.10 7.91 5.63
CA HIS A 8 0.90 7.80 6.45
C HIS A 8 1.27 7.63 7.94
N ILE A 9 0.26 7.73 8.80
CA ILE A 9 0.33 7.41 10.22
C ILE A 9 -0.86 6.54 10.60
N THR A 10 -0.67 5.60 11.54
CA THR A 10 -1.79 4.78 12.01
C THR A 10 -2.79 5.58 12.83
N VAL A 11 -4.08 5.25 12.71
CA VAL A 11 -5.18 5.87 13.45
C VAL A 11 -5.88 4.85 14.35
N GLY A 12 -6.44 5.32 15.47
CA GLY A 12 -7.17 4.49 16.43
C GLY A 12 -6.28 3.67 17.39
N ASP A 13 -4.97 3.61 17.16
CA ASP A 13 -4.02 2.99 18.10
C ASP A 13 -3.65 3.98 19.23
N THR A 14 -3.45 3.47 20.46
CA THR A 14 -2.98 4.27 21.61
C THR A 14 -1.64 4.97 21.33
N TYR A 15 -0.80 4.37 20.49
CA TYR A 15 0.49 4.89 20.07
C TYR A 15 0.56 4.87 18.53
N PRO A 16 0.24 5.99 17.87
CA PRO A 16 0.30 6.09 16.42
C PRO A 16 1.70 5.74 15.88
N ARG A 17 1.74 4.97 14.79
CA ARG A 17 2.98 4.52 14.14
C ARG A 17 3.14 5.16 12.78
N LEU A 18 4.38 5.48 12.41
CA LEU A 18 4.69 5.91 11.04
C LEU A 18 4.50 4.75 10.07
N VAL A 19 4.01 5.07 8.88
CA VAL A 19 3.74 4.10 7.82
C VAL A 19 4.30 4.65 6.51
N CYS A 20 5.00 3.80 5.77
CA CYS A 20 5.47 4.10 4.43
C CYS A 20 4.71 3.25 3.43
N GLU A 21 4.19 3.89 2.39
CA GLU A 21 3.65 3.23 1.19
C GLU A 21 4.81 3.06 0.23
N LEU A 22 5.38 1.85 0.17
CA LEU A 22 6.55 1.56 -0.67
C LEU A 22 6.16 1.37 -2.14
N TYR A 23 5.01 0.76 -2.37
CA TYR A 23 4.39 0.60 -3.69
C TYR A 23 2.92 1.03 -3.57
N PRO A 24 2.27 1.44 -4.67
CA PRO A 24 0.86 1.82 -4.61
C PRO A 24 -0.01 0.77 -3.91
N GLY A 25 -0.62 1.16 -2.79
CA GLY A 25 -1.47 0.30 -1.96
C GLY A 25 -0.73 -0.76 -1.12
N VAL A 26 0.59 -0.70 -0.98
CA VAL A 26 1.39 -1.63 -0.16
C VAL A 26 2.22 -0.84 0.87
N PHE A 27 2.07 -1.20 2.13
CA PHE A 27 2.61 -0.49 3.28
C PHE A 27 3.60 -1.31 4.08
N VAL A 28 4.52 -0.59 4.72
CA VAL A 28 5.34 -1.03 5.83
C VAL A 28 5.12 -0.10 7.02
N VAL A 29 5.11 -0.66 8.23
CA VAL A 29 4.76 0.05 9.46
C VAL A 29 5.96 0.05 10.40
N ASP A 30 6.25 1.21 10.99
CA ASP A 30 7.34 1.37 11.95
C ASP A 30 7.23 0.38 13.11
N GLY A 31 8.32 -0.34 13.36
CA GLY A 31 8.42 -1.37 14.41
C GLY A 31 7.72 -2.70 14.12
N TYR A 32 7.05 -2.85 12.97
CA TYR A 32 6.33 -4.09 12.63
C TYR A 32 7.14 -4.92 11.64
N THR A 33 7.01 -6.24 11.73
CA THR A 33 7.58 -7.17 10.75
C THR A 33 6.56 -7.50 9.67
N GLY A 34 6.85 -7.10 8.43
CA GLY A 34 6.10 -7.49 7.24
C GLY A 34 5.50 -6.30 6.49
N CYS A 35 4.71 -6.63 5.47
CA CYS A 35 4.04 -5.68 4.60
C CYS A 35 2.52 -5.87 4.65
N TYR A 36 1.77 -4.81 4.39
CA TYR A 36 0.31 -4.81 4.44
C TYR A 36 -0.25 -4.22 3.16
N SER A 37 -1.37 -4.74 2.67
CA SER A 37 -2.06 -4.15 1.53
C SER A 37 -3.16 -3.18 1.99
N VAL A 38 -3.48 -2.23 1.13
CA VAL A 38 -4.59 -1.27 1.30
C VAL A 38 -5.93 -1.97 1.55
N LEU A 39 -6.15 -3.16 0.99
CA LEU A 39 -7.35 -3.94 1.25
C LEU A 39 -7.53 -4.32 2.73
N ARG A 40 -6.44 -4.43 3.49
CA ARG A 40 -6.47 -4.83 4.91
C ARG A 40 -6.18 -3.68 5.88
N PHE A 41 -5.66 -2.56 5.37
CA PHE A 41 -5.03 -1.56 6.23
C PHE A 41 -5.48 -0.12 5.93
N ALA A 42 -6.31 0.11 4.92
CA ALA A 42 -6.77 1.44 4.52
C ALA A 42 -7.49 2.20 5.64
N ASP A 43 -8.33 1.50 6.41
CA ASP A 43 -9.13 2.06 7.51
C ASP A 43 -8.31 2.35 8.77
N ARG A 44 -7.05 1.91 8.80
CA ARG A 44 -6.14 2.05 9.94
C ARG A 44 -5.08 3.11 9.75
N VAL A 45 -5.08 3.81 8.62
CA VAL A 45 -4.06 4.81 8.30
C VAL A 45 -4.67 6.08 7.74
N GLU A 46 -4.05 7.21 8.06
CA GLU A 46 -4.34 8.50 7.44
C GLU A 46 -3.08 9.08 6.77
N PRO A 47 -3.21 9.82 5.65
CA PRO A 47 -2.07 10.47 5.04
C PRO A 47 -1.43 11.50 5.98
N LEU A 48 -0.11 11.48 6.10
CA LEU A 48 0.60 12.56 6.79
C LEU A 48 0.48 13.87 6.01
N SER A 49 0.47 15.03 6.66
CA SER A 49 0.68 16.30 5.94
C SER A 49 2.07 16.29 5.26
N HIS A 50 2.26 17.04 4.17
CA HIS A 50 3.55 17.12 3.48
C HIS A 50 4.68 17.73 4.33
N ASP A 51 4.37 18.18 5.56
CA ASP A 51 5.30 18.85 6.44
C ASP A 51 5.93 17.85 7.42
N GLY A 52 7.10 17.36 7.04
CA GLY A 52 8.05 16.73 7.96
C GLY A 52 8.81 15.59 7.31
N ASP A 53 10.14 15.68 7.39
CA ASP A 53 11.11 14.61 7.09
C ASP A 53 10.99 13.45 8.10
N ARG A 54 9.79 12.84 8.18
CA ARG A 54 9.51 11.73 9.08
C ARG A 54 10.00 10.47 8.42
N VAL A 55 11.27 10.16 8.62
CA VAL A 55 11.86 8.89 8.18
C VAL A 55 11.82 7.87 9.30
N PHE A 56 11.74 6.59 8.93
CA PHE A 56 11.93 5.49 9.86
C PHE A 56 12.67 4.33 9.19
N PRO A 57 13.39 3.50 9.97
CA PRO A 57 14.17 2.41 9.41
C PRO A 57 13.31 1.17 9.15
N ILE A 58 13.56 0.51 8.03
CA ILE A 58 13.02 -0.82 7.72
C ILE A 58 14.14 -1.81 7.41
N LYS A 59 13.82 -3.10 7.49
CA LYS A 59 14.70 -4.16 7.02
C LYS A 59 14.69 -4.20 5.49
N GLU A 60 15.81 -4.49 4.85
CA GLU A 60 15.89 -4.67 3.39
C GLU A 60 14.90 -5.72 2.90
N ARG A 61 14.78 -6.83 3.64
CA ARG A 61 13.79 -7.87 3.37
C ARG A 61 12.35 -7.33 3.34
N SER A 62 12.02 -6.29 4.10
CA SER A 62 10.68 -5.68 4.04
C SER A 62 10.43 -4.98 2.71
N ALA A 63 11.45 -4.42 2.06
CA ALA A 63 11.30 -3.85 0.72
C ALA A 63 11.13 -4.94 -0.34
N GLU A 64 11.85 -6.06 -0.21
CA GLU A 64 11.70 -7.24 -1.08
C GLU A 64 10.30 -7.86 -0.94
N ASP A 65 9.85 -8.09 0.29
CA ASP A 65 8.52 -8.62 0.60
C ASP A 65 7.42 -7.68 0.06
N ALA A 66 7.62 -6.36 0.13
CA ALA A 66 6.68 -5.38 -0.41
C ALA A 66 6.60 -5.43 -1.94
N ALA A 67 7.75 -5.58 -2.61
CA ALA A 67 7.81 -5.73 -4.07
C ALA A 67 7.08 -6.99 -4.54
N GLN A 68 7.37 -8.13 -3.89
CA GLN A 68 6.73 -9.40 -4.20
C GLN A 68 5.20 -9.34 -3.96
N MET A 69 4.78 -8.69 -2.87
CA MET A 69 3.37 -8.48 -2.59
C MET A 69 2.70 -7.62 -3.68
N TYR A 70 3.34 -6.53 -4.08
CA TYR A 70 2.82 -5.64 -5.13
C TYR A 70 2.67 -6.36 -6.47
N GLU A 71 3.69 -7.11 -6.90
CA GLU A 71 3.63 -7.90 -8.13
C GLU A 71 2.50 -8.94 -8.08
N GLY A 72 2.37 -9.67 -6.98
CA GLY A 72 1.29 -10.64 -6.80
C GLY A 72 -0.10 -10.01 -6.84
N LEU A 73 -0.27 -8.81 -6.28
CA LEU A 73 -1.53 -8.06 -6.33
C LEU A 73 -1.84 -7.58 -7.74
N MET A 74 -0.86 -7.00 -8.45
CA MET A 74 -1.01 -6.57 -9.84
C MET A 74 -1.41 -7.74 -10.74
N HIS A 75 -0.74 -8.89 -10.60
CA HIS A 75 -1.05 -10.10 -11.35
C HIS A 75 -2.46 -10.61 -11.05
N THR A 76 -2.81 -10.74 -9.77
CA THR A 76 -4.15 -11.18 -9.34
C THR A 76 -5.25 -10.30 -9.90
N TYR A 77 -5.07 -8.98 -9.90
CA TYR A 77 -6.06 -8.03 -10.43
C TYR A 77 -6.16 -8.10 -11.95
N ALA A 78 -5.03 -8.27 -12.65
CA ALA A 78 -5.03 -8.46 -14.09
C ALA A 78 -5.79 -9.74 -14.50
N GLU A 79 -5.48 -10.89 -13.86
CA GLU A 79 -6.17 -12.15 -14.12
C GLU A 79 -7.67 -12.05 -13.85
N ARG A 80 -8.07 -11.47 -12.71
CA ARG A 80 -9.48 -11.28 -12.37
C ARG A 80 -10.19 -10.39 -13.39
N ARG A 81 -9.53 -9.32 -13.84
CA ARG A 81 -10.06 -8.43 -14.86
C ARG A 81 -10.27 -9.16 -16.18
N GLU A 82 -9.30 -9.94 -16.63
CA GLU A 82 -9.42 -10.74 -17.86
C GLU A 82 -10.59 -11.74 -17.80
N LEU A 83 -10.73 -12.45 -16.68
CA LEU A 83 -11.86 -13.36 -16.45
C LEU A 83 -13.19 -12.62 -16.45
N ALA A 84 -13.26 -11.47 -15.77
CA ALA A 84 -14.47 -10.67 -15.70
C ALA A 84 -14.84 -10.05 -17.06
N MET A 85 -13.89 -9.72 -17.93
CA MET A 85 -14.19 -9.18 -19.27
C MET A 85 -15.04 -10.12 -20.13
N ILE A 86 -15.02 -11.42 -19.83
CA ILE A 86 -15.82 -12.42 -20.53
C ILE A 86 -17.25 -12.47 -19.98
N SER A 87 -17.44 -12.34 -18.66
CA SER A 87 -18.73 -12.54 -18.00
C SER A 87 -19.48 -11.24 -17.67
N ASP A 88 -18.77 -10.19 -17.28
CA ASP A 88 -19.29 -8.91 -16.84
C ASP A 88 -18.24 -7.80 -17.08
N PRO A 89 -18.25 -7.18 -18.29
CA PRO A 89 -17.28 -6.14 -18.64
C PRO A 89 -17.36 -4.89 -17.76
N GLU A 90 -18.55 -4.51 -17.29
CA GLU A 90 -18.71 -3.35 -16.41
C GLU A 90 -18.04 -3.59 -15.05
N TYR A 91 -18.22 -4.79 -14.49
CA TYR A 91 -17.50 -5.18 -13.28
C TYR A 91 -15.98 -5.24 -13.52
N ALA A 92 -15.54 -5.73 -14.66
CA ALA A 92 -14.12 -5.84 -15.00
C ALA A 92 -13.40 -4.49 -15.02
N GLU A 93 -14.09 -3.40 -15.39
CA GLU A 93 -13.54 -2.03 -15.30
C GLU A 93 -13.31 -1.56 -13.85
N THR A 94 -13.97 -2.18 -12.87
CA THR A 94 -13.77 -1.87 -11.44
C THR A 94 -12.57 -2.58 -10.83
N LEU A 95 -12.07 -3.63 -11.49
CA LEU A 95 -10.95 -4.47 -11.03
C LEU A 95 -9.60 -3.84 -11.37
N VAL A 96 -9.29 -2.75 -10.68
CA VAL A 96 -8.03 -2.01 -10.84
C VAL A 96 -7.26 -1.99 -9.53
N TRP A 97 -5.93 -2.11 -9.62
CA TRP A 97 -5.02 -1.93 -8.49
C TRP A 97 -4.24 -0.61 -8.60
N PRO A 98 -4.07 0.16 -7.51
CA PRO A 98 -4.77 0.03 -6.22
C PRO A 98 -6.30 0.21 -6.38
N PRO A 99 -7.10 -0.20 -5.38
CA PRO A 99 -8.55 -0.05 -5.43
C PRO A 99 -8.98 1.39 -5.71
N LYS A 100 -10.01 1.55 -6.54
CA LYS A 100 -10.54 2.86 -6.93
C LYS A 100 -10.82 3.73 -5.71
N GLY A 101 -10.34 4.98 -5.74
CA GLY A 101 -10.49 5.93 -4.63
C GLY A 101 -9.33 5.92 -3.62
N TRP A 102 -8.43 4.92 -3.67
CA TRP A 102 -7.21 4.96 -2.89
C TRP A 102 -6.31 6.12 -3.35
N LYS A 103 -5.97 7.01 -2.43
CA LYS A 103 -5.10 8.16 -2.70
C LYS A 103 -3.65 7.79 -2.41
N SER A 104 -3.06 6.98 -3.29
CA SER A 104 -1.64 6.63 -3.19
C SER A 104 -0.75 7.86 -3.21
N ARG A 105 0.27 7.89 -2.36
CA ARG A 105 1.34 8.91 -2.38
C ARG A 105 2.47 8.56 -3.33
N VAL A 106 2.67 7.29 -3.66
CA VAL A 106 3.71 6.85 -4.62
C VAL A 106 3.38 7.30 -6.06
N GLY A 107 2.10 7.45 -6.39
CA GLY A 107 1.66 7.87 -7.73
C GLY A 107 1.71 9.39 -8.01
N LYS A 108 2.32 10.20 -7.13
CA LYS A 108 2.36 11.68 -7.25
C LYS A 108 3.76 12.29 -7.38
N ARG A 109 4.81 11.48 -7.55
CA ARG A 109 6.17 11.96 -7.80
C ARG A 109 6.47 12.07 -9.28
#